data_AF-A0A455UHB8-F1
#
_entry.id   AF-A0A455UHB8-F1
#
_cell.length_a   1.000
_cell.length_b   1.000
_cell.length_c   1.000
_cell.angle_alpha   90.00
_cell.angle_beta   90.00
_cell.angle_gamma   90.00
#
_symmetry.space_group_name_H-M   'P 1'
#
loop_
_entity.id
_entity.type
_entity.pdbx_description
1 polymer ?
#
loop_
_entity_poly.entity_id
_entity_poly.type
_entity_poly.pdbx_seq_one_letter_code
_entity_poly.pdbx_strand_id
1 'polypeptide(L)'
;MDFRDKDGEPLIKWNTPEEAFDAWRECTRGQLCDYTGMSYEKLSGGSGIQWPCNEQYPHGREHLYSDYVFRTFYDTAENFGHDLDTGAAVTPKTFKALNPAGRAL
;
A
#
# COMPACT_ATOMS: atom_id res chain seq x y z
N MET A 1 11.82 -25.90 8.62
CA MET A 1 11.04 -25.12 9.60
C MET A 1 9.58 -25.46 9.37
N ASP A 2 8.83 -25.90 10.38
CA ASP A 2 7.42 -26.34 10.30
C ASP A 2 6.48 -25.22 10.77
N PHE A 3 6.44 -24.10 10.04
CA PHE A 3 5.58 -22.97 10.40
C PHE A 3 4.12 -23.26 10.03
N ARG A 4 3.22 -23.15 11.01
CA ARG A 4 1.79 -23.45 10.87
C ARG A 4 0.92 -22.23 11.20
N ASP A 5 -0.26 -22.16 10.59
CA ASP A 5 -1.29 -21.20 10.95
C ASP A 5 -2.08 -21.64 12.19
N LYS A 6 -3.05 -20.82 12.61
CA LYS A 6 -3.89 -21.08 13.80
C LYS A 6 -4.75 -22.35 13.68
N ASP A 7 -4.95 -22.84 12.46
CA ASP A 7 -5.79 -24.00 12.15
C ASP A 7 -4.92 -25.27 11.97
N GLY A 8 -3.60 -25.15 12.11
CA GLY A 8 -2.63 -26.26 12.03
C GLY A 8 -2.11 -26.53 10.62
N GLU A 9 -2.56 -25.76 9.62
CA GLU A 9 -2.13 -25.89 8.22
C GLU A 9 -0.78 -25.19 7.98
N PRO A 10 -0.04 -25.53 6.91
CA PRO A 10 1.18 -24.81 6.54
C PRO A 10 0.93 -23.29 6.42
N LEU A 11 1.78 -22.50 7.06
CA LEU A 11 1.66 -21.03 7.07
C LEU A 11 1.77 -20.45 5.65
N ILE A 12 2.69 -20.99 4.85
CA ILE A 12 2.89 -20.63 3.44
C ILE A 12 2.12 -21.65 2.60
N LYS A 13 1.13 -21.17 1.84
CA LYS A 13 0.21 -22.02 1.06
C LYS A 13 0.56 -22.10 -0.42
N TRP A 14 1.51 -21.27 -0.88
CA TRP A 14 1.94 -21.17 -2.27
C TRP A 14 3.25 -21.93 -2.51
N ASN A 15 3.37 -22.48 -3.71
CA ASN A 15 4.50 -23.30 -4.15
C ASN A 15 5.19 -22.74 -5.40
N THR A 16 4.60 -21.75 -6.06
CA THR A 16 5.17 -21.10 -7.25
C THR A 16 5.38 -19.58 -7.03
N PRO A 17 6.29 -18.95 -7.77
CA PRO A 17 6.44 -17.48 -7.75
C PRO A 17 5.16 -16.73 -8.10
N GLU A 18 4.36 -17.26 -9.02
CA GLU A 18 3.08 -16.67 -9.43
C GLU A 18 2.05 -16.74 -8.31
N GLU A 19 1.89 -17.88 -7.65
CA GLU A 19 1.02 -18.01 -6.49
C GLU A 19 1.46 -17.10 -5.32
N ALA A 20 2.77 -16.97 -5.11
CA ALA A 20 3.32 -16.06 -4.09
C ALA A 20 3.01 -14.59 -4.42
N PHE A 21 3.14 -14.21 -5.69
CA PHE A 21 2.81 -12.87 -6.16
C PHE A 21 1.31 -12.58 -6.05
N ASP A 22 0.46 -13.54 -6.44
CA ASP A 22 -0.99 -13.40 -6.34
C ASP A 22 -1.44 -13.27 -4.87
N ALA A 23 -0.85 -14.05 -3.95
CA ALA A 23 -1.10 -13.88 -2.53
C ALA A 23 -0.68 -12.47 -2.04
N TRP A 24 0.45 -11.96 -2.51
CA TRP A 24 0.98 -10.67 -2.08
C TRP A 24 0.20 -9.47 -2.64
N ARG A 25 -0.22 -9.50 -3.91
CA ARG A 25 -1.03 -8.40 -4.48
C ARG A 25 -2.37 -8.26 -3.78
N GLU A 26 -2.97 -9.35 -3.32
CA GLU A 26 -4.21 -9.28 -2.53
C GLU A 26 -4.02 -8.55 -1.20
N CYS A 27 -2.84 -8.64 -0.56
CA CYS A 27 -2.54 -7.87 0.64
C CYS A 27 -2.53 -6.35 0.40
N THR A 28 -2.39 -5.90 -0.85
CA THR A 28 -2.34 -4.47 -1.18
C THR A 28 -3.70 -3.83 -1.45
N ARG A 29 -4.76 -4.63 -1.47
CA ARG A 29 -6.13 -4.17 -1.75
C ARG A 29 -6.50 -2.97 -0.88
N GLY A 30 -6.90 -1.87 -1.52
CA GLY A 30 -7.30 -0.63 -0.84
C GLY A 30 -6.15 0.20 -0.24
N GLN A 31 -4.90 -0.22 -0.40
CA GLN A 31 -3.73 0.60 -0.05
C GLN A 31 -3.37 1.56 -1.18
N LEU A 32 -2.53 2.56 -0.91
CA LEU A 32 -2.04 3.49 -1.94
C LEU A 32 -1.32 2.74 -3.07
N CYS A 33 -0.60 1.70 -2.71
CA CYS A 33 0.14 0.85 -3.62
C CYS A 33 -0.71 -0.28 -4.20
N ASP A 34 -2.05 -0.26 -4.09
CA ASP A 34 -2.92 -1.34 -4.58
C ASP A 34 -2.57 -1.73 -6.02
N TYR A 35 -1.97 -2.91 -6.19
CA TYR A 35 -1.66 -3.52 -7.47
C TYR A 35 -2.42 -4.83 -7.70
N THR A 36 -3.61 -4.95 -7.11
CA THR A 36 -4.51 -6.09 -7.31
C THR A 36 -4.93 -6.28 -8.76
N GLY A 37 -4.72 -5.32 -9.65
CA GLY A 37 -4.96 -5.43 -11.10
C GLY A 37 -3.75 -5.85 -11.94
N MET A 38 -2.56 -6.03 -11.34
CA MET A 38 -1.36 -6.54 -12.02
C MET A 38 -1.40 -8.07 -12.02
N SER A 39 -1.58 -8.71 -13.18
CA SER A 39 -1.40 -10.16 -13.34
C SER A 39 0.03 -10.48 -13.76
N TYR A 40 0.45 -11.74 -13.57
CA TYR A 40 1.74 -12.22 -14.05
C TYR A 40 1.89 -12.05 -15.57
N GLU A 41 0.80 -12.26 -16.32
CA GLU A 41 0.72 -12.00 -17.76
C GLU A 41 0.95 -10.52 -18.10
N LYS A 42 0.34 -9.58 -17.36
CA LYS A 42 0.55 -8.14 -17.58
C LYS A 42 2.02 -7.75 -17.37
N LEU A 43 2.68 -8.34 -16.36
CA LEU A 43 4.08 -8.06 -16.05
C LEU A 43 5.05 -8.63 -17.09
N SER A 44 4.70 -9.72 -17.77
CA SER A 44 5.55 -10.32 -18.80
C SER A 44 5.52 -9.58 -20.15
N GLY A 45 4.62 -8.60 -20.32
CA GLY A 45 4.44 -7.81 -21.54
C GLY A 45 5.56 -6.83 -21.90
N GLY A 46 6.63 -6.74 -21.10
CA GLY A 46 7.88 -6.05 -21.47
C GLY A 46 8.04 -4.61 -20.97
N SER A 47 6.97 -3.96 -20.50
CA SER A 47 7.06 -2.67 -19.80
C SER A 47 6.61 -2.83 -18.34
N GLY A 48 7.38 -2.28 -17.40
CA GLY A 48 6.96 -2.20 -16.00
C GLY A 48 5.65 -1.40 -15.86
N ILE A 49 4.87 -1.72 -14.83
CA ILE A 49 3.58 -1.07 -14.54
C ILE A 49 3.71 -0.28 -13.23
N GLN A 50 3.33 0.99 -13.23
CA GLN A 50 3.33 1.82 -12.03
C GLN A 50 2.10 1.53 -11.18
N TRP A 51 2.28 1.40 -9.86
CA TRP A 51 1.16 1.32 -8.92
C TRP A 51 0.57 2.72 -8.65
N PRO A 52 -0.69 2.81 -8.19
CA PRO A 52 -1.68 1.74 -8.09
C PRO A 52 -2.08 1.21 -9.47
N CYS A 53 -2.29 -0.10 -9.56
CA CYS A 53 -2.85 -0.75 -10.74
C CYS A 53 -3.98 -1.68 -10.30
N ASN A 54 -5.22 -1.23 -10.48
CA ASN A 54 -6.43 -1.87 -9.95
C ASN A 54 -7.63 -1.56 -10.86
N GLU A 55 -8.86 -1.82 -10.43
CA GLU A 55 -10.07 -1.54 -11.23
C GLU A 55 -10.21 -0.08 -11.65
N GLN A 56 -9.78 0.86 -10.79
CA GLN A 56 -9.81 2.29 -11.09
C GLN A 56 -8.66 2.70 -12.04
N TYR A 57 -7.50 2.04 -11.91
CA TYR A 57 -6.29 2.32 -12.68
C TYR A 57 -5.78 1.05 -13.38
N PRO A 58 -6.47 0.54 -14.41
CA PRO A 58 -6.18 -0.79 -14.98
C PRO A 58 -4.81 -0.93 -15.65
N HIS A 59 -4.18 0.21 -15.98
CA HIS A 59 -2.87 0.33 -16.61
C HIS A 59 -1.83 1.00 -15.71
N GLY A 60 -2.12 1.14 -14.42
CA GLY A 60 -1.31 1.91 -13.50
C GLY A 60 -1.67 3.39 -13.44
N ARG A 61 -1.00 4.13 -12.55
CA ARG A 61 -1.14 5.58 -12.42
C ARG A 61 0.23 6.24 -12.33
N GLU A 62 0.55 7.07 -13.30
CA GLU A 62 1.85 7.73 -13.41
C GLU A 62 2.06 8.81 -12.35
N HIS A 63 1.01 9.57 -12.03
CA HIS A 63 1.09 10.68 -11.09
C HIS A 63 0.01 10.57 -10.01
N LEU A 64 0.45 10.43 -8.76
CA LEU A 64 -0.40 10.44 -7.58
C LEU A 64 -0.80 11.87 -7.19
N TYR A 65 -1.92 12.01 -6.48
CA TYR A 65 -2.35 13.28 -5.87
C TYR A 65 -2.56 14.44 -6.85
N SER A 66 -2.91 14.15 -8.10
CA SER A 66 -3.28 15.16 -9.10
C SER A 66 -4.51 15.99 -8.73
N ASP A 67 -5.25 15.55 -7.71
CA ASP A 67 -6.39 16.20 -7.07
C ASP A 67 -6.02 16.98 -5.80
N TYR A 68 -4.73 17.02 -5.44
CA TYR A 68 -4.20 17.65 -4.23
C TYR A 68 -4.74 17.04 -2.91
N VAL A 69 -5.20 15.78 -2.94
CA VAL A 69 -5.70 15.06 -1.75
C VAL A 69 -4.68 14.01 -1.29
N PHE A 70 -3.90 14.33 -0.27
CA PHE A 70 -2.84 13.46 0.27
C PHE A 70 -3.38 12.42 1.28
N ARG A 71 -2.65 11.32 1.53
CA ARG A 71 -2.99 10.32 2.58
C ARG A 71 -2.66 10.83 4.00
N THR A 72 -3.25 11.97 4.37
CA THR A 72 -3.07 12.62 5.68
C THR A 72 -4.36 12.63 6.51
N PHE A 73 -5.35 11.81 6.14
CA PHE A 73 -6.49 11.50 7.01
C PHE A 73 -6.05 10.62 8.18
N TYR A 74 -6.51 10.92 9.38
CA TYR A 74 -6.09 10.24 10.61
C TYR A 74 -6.22 8.71 10.53
N ASP A 75 -7.32 8.20 9.97
CA ASP A 75 -7.61 6.76 9.93
C ASP A 75 -6.82 6.01 8.84
N THR A 76 -6.20 6.72 7.89
CA THR A 76 -5.48 6.11 6.77
C THR A 76 -4.01 6.52 6.69
N ALA A 77 -3.56 7.47 7.51
CA ALA A 77 -2.18 7.92 7.50
C ALA A 77 -1.29 6.81 8.09
N GLU A 78 -0.29 6.38 7.33
CA GLU A 78 0.66 5.34 7.75
C GLU A 78 1.75 5.90 8.68
N ASN A 79 1.95 7.22 8.65
CA ASN A 79 2.91 7.93 9.49
C ASN A 79 2.40 9.36 9.78
N PHE A 80 2.67 9.85 10.99
CA PHE A 80 2.31 11.20 11.42
C PHE A 80 3.42 12.24 11.23
N GLY A 81 4.62 11.80 10.86
CA GLY A 81 5.77 12.66 10.60
C GLY A 81 6.55 13.02 11.86
N HIS A 82 7.45 13.98 11.71
CA HIS A 82 8.28 14.51 12.78
C HIS A 82 8.50 16.01 12.58
N ASP A 83 8.83 16.69 13.66
CA ASP A 83 9.28 18.07 13.65
C ASP A 83 10.64 18.17 12.94
N LEU A 84 10.74 19.03 11.93
CA LEU A 84 11.92 19.08 11.05
C LEU A 84 13.16 19.67 11.72
N ASP A 85 13.00 20.51 12.74
CA ASP A 85 14.12 21.16 13.44
C ASP A 85 14.68 20.27 14.55
N THR A 86 13.80 19.59 15.29
CA THR A 86 14.16 18.81 16.48
C THR A 86 14.21 17.31 16.24
N GLY A 87 13.62 16.82 15.15
CA GLY A 87 13.47 15.39 14.87
C GLY A 87 12.41 14.69 15.71
N ALA A 88 11.69 15.41 16.57
CA ALA A 88 10.71 14.80 17.47
C ALA A 88 9.50 14.26 16.70
N ALA A 89 9.12 13.00 16.94
CA ALA A 89 7.97 12.39 16.28
C ALA A 89 6.66 13.11 16.63
N VAL A 90 5.80 13.32 15.63
CA VAL A 90 4.45 13.84 15.84
C VAL A 90 3.61 12.75 16.46
N THR A 91 3.06 13.01 17.65
CA THR A 91 2.20 12.02 18.33
C THR A 91 0.86 11.87 17.61
N PRO A 92 0.20 10.70 17.70
CA PRO A 92 -1.15 10.52 17.14
C PRO A 92 -2.14 11.57 17.64
N LYS A 93 -2.06 11.96 18.93
CA LYS A 93 -2.89 13.01 19.52
C LYS A 93 -2.66 14.37 18.85
N THR A 94 -1.40 14.74 18.63
CA THR A 94 -1.03 15.98 17.96
C THR A 94 -1.50 15.99 16.51
N PHE A 95 -1.26 14.91 15.77
CA PHE A 95 -1.71 14.78 14.38
C PHE A 95 -3.22 14.86 14.25
N LYS A 96 -3.96 14.17 15.15
CA LYS A 96 -5.43 14.25 15.20
C LYS A 96 -5.93 15.67 15.45
N ALA A 97 -5.25 16.42 16.31
CA ALA A 97 -5.59 17.81 16.59
C ALA A 97 -5.30 18.74 15.40
N LEU A 98 -4.20 18.51 14.67
CA LEU A 98 -3.85 19.25 13.46
C LEU A 98 -4.87 19.04 12.32
N ASN A 99 -5.48 17.85 12.28
CA ASN A 99 -6.47 17.42 11.30
C ASN A 99 -6.12 17.80 9.85
N PRO A 100 -5.05 17.23 9.27
CA PRO A 100 -4.59 17.61 7.94
C PRO A 100 -5.64 17.31 6.87
N ALA A 101 -6.35 16.18 7.00
CA ALA A 101 -7.54 15.83 6.22
C ALA A 101 -7.37 15.97 4.70
N GLY A 102 -6.27 15.43 4.17
CA GLY A 102 -5.97 15.50 2.74
C GLY A 102 -5.04 16.64 2.34
N ARG A 103 -4.69 17.54 3.26
CA ARG A 103 -3.72 18.63 3.00
C ARG A 103 -2.28 18.13 3.11
N ALA A 104 -1.39 18.80 2.38
CA ALA A 104 0.06 18.68 2.57
C ALA A 104 0.49 19.23 3.94
N LEU A 105 1.56 18.67 4.49
CA LEU A 105 2.14 18.98 5.79
C LEU A 105 3.59 19.46 5.65
#